data_AF-A0A1H7QAZ5-F1
#
_entry.id   AF-A0A1H7QAZ5-F1
#
_cell.length_a   1.000
_cell.length_b   1.000
_cell.length_c   1.000
_cell.angle_alpha   90.00
_cell.angle_beta   90.00
_cell.angle_gamma   90.00
#
_symmetry.space_group_name_H-M   'P 1'
#
loop_
_entity.id
_entity.type
_entity.pdbx_description
1 polymer ?
#
loop_
_entity_poly.entity_id
_entity_poly.type
_entity_poly.pdbx_seq_one_letter_code
_entity_poly.pdbx_strand_id
1 'polypeptide(L)'
;MKSTIILAALAASLTGAAAHAEPKSPPPPATEMSAPTQAVSSEQRYCIDSLMTGSRIRHRECHTVAQWKALDIDVLAAARQ
;
A
#
# COMPACT_ATOMS: atom_id res chain seq x y z
N MET A 1 -34.73 59.91 18.92
CA MET A 1 -33.81 59.34 17.91
C MET A 1 -32.60 58.80 18.67
N LYS A 2 -32.35 57.49 18.52
CA LYS A 2 -31.16 56.69 18.85
C LYS A 2 -30.14 57.29 19.84
N SER A 3 -30.23 56.85 21.11
CA SER A 3 -29.13 56.88 22.07
C SER A 3 -28.13 55.77 21.75
N THR A 4 -26.88 56.13 21.47
CA THR A 4 -25.79 55.17 21.22
C THR A 4 -25.06 54.89 22.54
N ILE A 5 -25.16 53.64 22.98
CA ILE A 5 -24.36 52.98 24.02
C ILE A 5 -22.92 52.86 23.42
N ILE A 6 -21.80 52.88 24.16
CA ILE A 6 -21.26 51.71 24.87
C ILE A 6 -20.05 52.12 25.72
N LEU A 7 -20.12 51.70 26.97
CA LEU A 7 -19.08 51.63 27.99
C LEU A 7 -18.26 50.34 27.84
N ALA A 8 -17.03 50.38 28.34
CA ALA A 8 -16.20 49.28 28.85
C ALA A 8 -15.13 48.68 27.93
N ALA A 9 -13.89 49.05 28.29
CA ALA A 9 -12.66 48.36 27.98
C ALA A 9 -12.63 46.94 28.58
N LEU A 10 -11.91 46.01 27.95
CA LEU A 10 -11.19 44.98 28.68
C LEU A 10 -10.06 44.40 27.81
N ALA A 11 -8.84 44.62 28.28
CA ALA A 11 -7.62 44.02 27.76
C ALA A 11 -7.53 42.56 28.23
N ALA A 12 -7.11 41.66 27.35
CA ALA A 12 -6.63 40.34 27.73
C ALA A 12 -5.55 39.91 26.74
N SER A 13 -4.30 40.24 27.07
CA SER A 13 -3.10 39.69 26.45
C SER A 13 -2.94 38.22 26.85
N LEU A 14 -3.22 37.29 25.94
CA LEU A 14 -2.83 35.88 26.08
C LEU A 14 -1.43 35.69 25.46
N THR A 15 -0.41 35.74 26.30
CA THR A 15 0.94 35.30 25.96
C THR A 15 0.96 33.76 26.00
N GLY A 16 0.87 33.11 24.84
CA GLY A 16 1.03 31.66 24.72
C GLY A 16 2.50 31.27 24.89
N ALA A 17 2.80 30.43 25.87
CA ALA A 17 4.12 29.81 26.01
C ALA A 17 4.34 28.83 24.85
N ALA A 18 5.36 29.07 24.02
CA ALA A 18 5.78 28.11 23.00
C ALA A 18 6.51 26.94 23.67
N ALA A 19 5.87 25.76 23.68
CA ALA A 19 6.56 24.52 24.02
C ALA A 19 7.50 24.15 22.87
N HIS A 20 8.81 24.30 23.08
CA HIS A 20 9.82 23.82 22.15
C HIS A 20 9.90 22.29 22.26
N ALA A 21 9.47 21.57 21.23
CA ALA A 21 9.71 20.14 21.12
C ALA A 21 11.17 19.91 20.69
N GLU A 22 11.93 19.20 21.52
CA GLU A 22 13.29 18.74 21.20
C GLU A 22 13.25 17.85 19.94
N PRO A 23 14.04 18.14 18.89
CA PRO A 23 14.09 17.30 17.70
C PRO A 23 14.65 15.92 18.07
N LYS A 24 13.82 14.88 17.95
CA LYS A 24 14.28 13.50 18.11
C LYS A 24 15.18 13.14 16.93
N SER A 25 16.42 12.73 17.22
CA SER A 25 17.38 12.30 16.19
C SER A 25 16.80 11.22 15.28
N PRO A 26 17.09 11.28 13.97
CA PRO A 26 16.60 10.30 13.01
C PRO A 26 17.17 8.90 13.31
N PRO A 27 16.39 7.84 13.05
CA PRO A 27 16.86 6.46 13.22
C PRO A 27 18.02 6.16 12.27
N PRO A 28 18.91 5.20 12.62
CA PRO A 28 20.00 4.79 11.75
C PRO A 28 19.46 4.23 10.43
N PRO A 29 20.21 4.37 9.32
CA PRO A 29 19.82 3.81 8.03
C PRO A 29 19.64 2.30 8.14
N ALA A 30 18.53 1.81 7.58
CA ALA A 30 18.22 0.39 7.57
C ALA A 30 19.27 -0.36 6.74
N THR A 31 19.88 -1.39 7.32
CA THR A 31 20.71 -2.35 6.59
C THR A 31 19.85 -3.02 5.53
N GLU A 32 20.23 -2.89 4.26
CA GLU A 32 19.58 -3.58 3.14
C GLU A 32 19.76 -5.09 3.33
N MET A 33 18.72 -5.74 3.85
CA MET A 33 18.64 -7.19 3.90
C MET A 33 18.36 -7.69 2.49
N SER A 34 19.33 -8.37 1.89
CA SER A 34 19.16 -9.01 0.57
C SER A 34 17.90 -9.86 0.58
N ALA A 35 16.96 -9.54 -0.32
CA ALA A 35 15.73 -10.29 -0.45
C ALA A 35 16.08 -11.77 -0.73
N PRO A 36 15.48 -12.74 -0.01
CA PRO A 36 15.69 -14.14 -0.32
C PRO A 36 15.27 -14.36 -1.78
N THR A 37 16.22 -14.80 -2.61
CA THR A 37 15.91 -15.31 -3.94
C THR A 37 15.07 -16.56 -3.72
N GLN A 38 13.74 -16.42 -3.78
CA GLN A 38 12.83 -17.55 -3.67
C GLN A 38 13.08 -18.44 -4.89
N ALA A 39 13.79 -19.55 -4.66
CA ALA A 39 13.92 -20.61 -5.64
C ALA A 39 12.50 -21.07 -5.99
N VAL A 40 12.15 -21.02 -7.28
CA VAL A 40 10.82 -21.43 -7.75
C VAL A 40 10.67 -22.92 -7.47
N SER A 41 9.84 -23.28 -6.50
CA SER A 41 9.57 -24.69 -6.19
C SER A 41 8.89 -25.35 -7.38
N SER A 42 9.34 -26.55 -7.75
CA SER A 42 8.72 -27.36 -8.80
C SER A 42 7.26 -27.74 -8.48
N GLU A 43 6.88 -27.67 -7.21
CA GLU A 43 5.53 -27.93 -6.72
C GLU A 43 4.65 -26.67 -6.74
N GLN A 44 5.23 -25.49 -7.01
CA GLN A 44 4.48 -24.24 -7.08
C GLN A 44 3.47 -24.28 -8.22
N ARG A 45 2.22 -23.96 -7.88
CA ARG A 45 1.11 -23.86 -8.83
C ARG A 45 0.87 -22.41 -9.22
N TYR A 46 0.59 -22.21 -10.50
CA TYR A 46 0.28 -20.92 -11.10
C TYR A 46 -1.15 -20.97 -11.61
N CYS A 47 -1.94 -19.96 -11.25
CA CYS A 47 -3.35 -19.90 -11.58
C CYS A 47 -3.62 -18.86 -12.67
N ILE A 48 -4.35 -19.24 -13.71
CA ILE A 48 -4.82 -18.33 -14.76
C ILE A 48 -6.35 -18.24 -14.66
N ASP A 49 -6.86 -17.02 -14.61
CA ASP A 49 -8.29 -16.75 -14.65
C ASP A 49 -8.73 -16.66 -16.12
N SER A 50 -9.64 -17.53 -16.56
CA SER A 50 -10.27 -17.48 -17.87
C SER A 50 -11.59 -16.70 -17.82
N LEU A 51 -11.79 -15.81 -18.81
CA LEU A 51 -13.07 -15.17 -19.03
C LEU A 51 -13.97 -16.14 -19.80
N MET A 52 -14.87 -16.82 -19.10
CA MET A 52 -15.90 -17.61 -19.76
C MET A 52 -16.93 -16.67 -20.40
N THR A 53 -17.15 -16.76 -21.70
CA THR A 53 -18.25 -16.05 -22.38
C THR A 53 -19.59 -16.66 -21.96
N GLY A 54 -20.40 -15.89 -21.23
CA GLY A 54 -21.79 -16.26 -20.88
C GLY A 54 -22.07 -16.38 -19.38
N SER A 55 -21.07 -16.75 -18.57
CA SER A 55 -21.14 -16.70 -17.10
C SER A 55 -20.34 -15.52 -16.59
N ARG A 56 -20.89 -14.69 -15.69
CA ARG A 56 -20.11 -13.62 -15.02
C ARG A 56 -19.13 -14.17 -13.98
N ILE A 57 -19.05 -15.49 -13.83
CA ILE A 57 -18.13 -16.17 -12.93
C ILE A 57 -16.85 -16.47 -13.70
N ARG A 58 -15.72 -15.97 -13.20
CA ARG A 58 -14.41 -16.31 -13.76
C ARG A 58 -14.07 -17.76 -13.44
N HIS A 59 -13.55 -18.49 -14.42
CA HIS A 59 -13.00 -19.81 -14.19
C HIS A 59 -11.52 -19.67 -13.84
N ARG A 60 -11.02 -20.40 -12.84
CA ARG A 60 -9.61 -20.35 -12.43
C ARG A 60 -9.00 -21.73 -12.58
N GLU A 61 -7.94 -21.82 -13.37
CA GLU A 61 -7.18 -23.06 -13.58
C GLU A 61 -5.80 -22.94 -12.99
N CYS A 62 -5.38 -23.90 -12.17
CA CYS A 62 -4.11 -23.86 -11.44
C CYS A 62 -3.25 -25.10 -11.71
N HIS A 63 -2.15 -24.90 -12.42
CA HIS A 63 -1.22 -25.97 -12.80
C HIS A 63 0.22 -25.67 -12.37
N THR A 64 1.06 -26.71 -12.31
CA THR A 64 2.51 -26.51 -12.17
C THR A 64 3.11 -26.00 -13.48
N VAL A 65 4.33 -25.46 -13.44
CA VAL A 65 5.02 -25.02 -14.66
C VAL A 65 5.13 -26.13 -15.70
N ALA A 66 5.41 -27.37 -15.27
CA ALA A 66 5.52 -28.51 -16.18
C ALA A 66 4.19 -28.84 -16.87
N GLN A 67 3.08 -28.76 -16.13
CA GLN A 67 1.74 -28.97 -16.67
C GLN A 67 1.34 -27.86 -17.64
N TRP A 68 1.66 -26.60 -17.32
CA TRP A 68 1.42 -25.49 -18.24
C TRP A 68 2.23 -25.60 -19.53
N LYS A 69 3.50 -26.03 -19.44
CA LYS A 69 4.32 -26.33 -20.62
C LYS A 69 3.72 -27.44 -21.49
N ALA A 70 3.09 -28.45 -20.89
CA ALA A 70 2.39 -29.49 -21.64
C ALA A 70 1.14 -28.95 -22.38
N LEU A 71 0.61 -27.81 -21.95
CA LEU A 71 -0.47 -27.07 -22.62
C LEU A 71 0.06 -25.97 -23.57
N ASP A 72 1.38 -25.92 -23.79
CA ASP A 72 2.07 -24.89 -24.59
C ASP A 72 1.90 -23.45 -24.05
N ILE A 73 1.77 -23.31 -22.72
CA ILE A 73 1.61 -22.02 -22.04
C ILE A 73 2.84 -21.74 -21.15
N ASP A 74 3.52 -20.61 -21.36
CA ASP A 74 4.61 -20.14 -20.49
C ASP A 74 4.11 -19.17 -19.41
N VAL A 75 3.86 -19.71 -18.21
CA VAL A 75 3.34 -18.90 -17.08
C VAL A 75 4.42 -18.09 -16.38
N LEU A 76 5.69 -18.46 -16.53
CA LEU A 76 6.80 -17.76 -15.88
C LEU A 76 7.13 -16.47 -16.62
N ALA A 77 6.88 -16.43 -17.94
CA ALA A 77 6.91 -15.20 -18.72
C ALA A 77 5.75 -14.26 -18.35
N ALA A 78 4.55 -14.81 -18.12
CA ALA A 78 3.38 -14.03 -17.71
C ALA A 78 3.50 -13.47 -16.27
N ALA A 79 4.14 -14.21 -15.36
CA ALA A 79 4.30 -13.80 -13.96
C ALA A 79 5.41 -12.75 -13.71
N ARG A 80 6.23 -12.43 -14.72
CA ARG A 80 7.39 -11.52 -14.62
C ARG A 80 7.10 -10.07 -15.03
N GLN A 81 5.90 -9.77 -15.50
CA GLN A 81 5.43 -8.43 -15.89
C GLN A 81 4.69 -7.76 -14.74
#